data_AF-A0AAW0JUN9-F1
#
_entry.id   AF-A0AAW0JUN9-F1
#
_cell.length_a   1.000
_cell.length_b   1.000
_cell.length_c   1.000
_cell.angle_alpha   90.00
_cell.angle_beta   90.00
_cell.angle_gamma   90.00
#
_symmetry.space_group_name_H-M   'P 1'
#
loop_
_entity.id
_entity.type
_entity.pdbx_description
1 polymer ?
#
loop_
_entity_poly.entity_id
_entity_poly.type
_entity_poly.pdbx_seq_one_letter_code
_entity_poly.pdbx_strand_id
1 'polypeptide(L)' 'MDSSSARLSIPKGQIRADLLTQEDQEQREPNSTSCKGMQVPLIEPSLADSTIILKKWKLGSGISYIFGSGWQTVAKKN' A
#
# COMPACT_ATOMS: atom_id res chain seq x y z
N MET A 1 -23.91 4.83 6.51
CA MET A 1 -23.21 3.68 5.91
C MET A 1 -21.78 3.76 6.38
N ASP A 2 -21.35 2.79 7.19
CA ASP A 2 -20.05 2.83 7.84
C ASP A 2 -18.93 2.99 6.81
N SER A 3 -18.00 3.88 7.14
CA SER A 3 -16.74 4.16 6.47
C SER A 3 -15.83 2.93 6.51
N SER A 4 -16.31 1.82 5.94
CA SER A 4 -15.59 0.59 5.73
C SER A 4 -14.24 0.96 5.15
N SER A 5 -13.19 0.51 5.84
CA SER A 5 -11.82 0.94 5.63
C SER A 5 -11.44 0.70 4.18
N ALA A 6 -11.58 1.73 3.34
CA ALA A 6 -11.37 1.67 1.90
C ALA A 6 -9.87 1.48 1.64
N ARG A 7 -9.43 0.24 1.78
CA ARG A 7 -8.06 -0.22 1.68
C ARG A 7 -8.04 -1.34 0.67
N LEU A 8 -7.13 -1.27 -0.29
CA LEU A 8 -6.88 -2.36 -1.21
C LEU A 8 -5.79 -3.25 -0.64
N SER A 9 -6.03 -4.55 -0.55
CA SER A 9 -4.98 -5.53 -0.24
C SER A 9 -4.51 -6.22 -1.52
N ILE A 10 -3.19 -6.37 -1.64
CA ILE A 10 -2.52 -7.04 -2.73
C ILE A 10 -1.63 -8.13 -2.11
N PRO A 11 -2.04 -9.40 -2.19
CA PRO A 11 -1.21 -10.53 -1.77
C PRO A 11 0.10 -10.57 -2.55
N LYS A 12 1.20 -10.98 -1.89
CA LYS A 12 2.52 -11.10 -2.53
C LYS A 12 2.49 -11.93 -3.83
N GLY A 13 1.64 -12.96 -3.90
CA GLY A 13 1.52 -13.80 -5.10
C GLY A 13 1.00 -13.07 -6.35
N GLN A 14 0.34 -11.91 -6.21
CA GLN A 14 -0.09 -11.07 -7.34
C GLN A 14 0.97 -10.07 -7.80
N ILE A 15 2.05 -9.94 -7.03
CA ILE A 15 3.12 -8.97 -7.27
C ILE A 15 4.26 -9.71 -7.96
N ARG A 16 4.62 -9.26 -9.17
CA ARG A 16 5.65 -9.90 -9.99
C ARG A 16 7.09 -9.50 -9.59
N ALA A 17 7.24 -8.33 -8.99
CA ALA A 17 8.50 -7.80 -8.50
C ALA A 17 8.23 -7.06 -7.20
N ASP A 18 9.12 -7.18 -6.20
CA ASP A 18 8.91 -6.52 -4.92
C ASP A 18 8.72 -5.01 -5.13
N LEU A 19 7.59 -4.49 -4.64
CA LEU A 19 7.20 -3.08 -4.81
C LEU A 19 8.06 -2.11 -4.00
N LEU A 20 8.86 -2.62 -3.06
CA LEU A 20 9.69 -1.83 -2.15
C LEU A 20 11.13 -2.26 -2.34
N THR A 21 12.02 -1.30 -2.59
CA THR A 21 13.46 -1.52 -2.63
C THR A 21 13.99 -1.88 -1.24
N GLN A 22 15.26 -2.30 -1.14
CA GLN A 22 15.88 -2.57 0.15
C GLN A 22 15.96 -1.28 0.99
N GLU A 23 16.28 -0.14 0.37
CA GLU A 23 16.31 1.18 1.02
C GLU A 23 14.94 1.57 1.60
N ASP A 24 13.86 1.33 0.86
CA ASP A 24 12.48 1.55 1.32
C ASP A 24 12.10 0.65 2.50
N GLN A 25 12.70 -0.55 2.57
CA GLN A 25 12.48 -1.49 3.67
C GLN A 25 13.30 -1.11 4.91
N GLU A 26 14.46 -0.48 4.74
CA GLU A 26 15.36 -0.03 5.82
C GLU A 26 14.84 1.22 6.53
N GLN A 27 14.04 2.06 5.87
CA GLN A 27 13.30 3.15 6.51
C GLN A 27 12.19 2.68 7.47
N ARG A 28 12.07 1.36 7.73
CA ARG A 28 11.14 0.78 8.71
C ARG A 28 11.77 0.75 10.09
N GLU A 29 11.06 1.33 11.06
CA GLU A 29 11.33 1.11 12.48
C GLU A 29 11.25 -0.40 12.82
N PRO A 30 12.31 -1.00 13.40
CA PRO A 30 12.39 -2.44 13.61
C PRO A 30 11.40 -3.00 14.65
N ASN A 31 10.78 -2.14 15.47
CA ASN A 31 9.99 -2.56 16.65
C ASN A 31 8.52 -2.11 16.66
N SER A 32 7.95 -1.65 15.53
CA SER A 32 6.54 -1.25 15.50
C SER A 32 5.66 -2.26 14.77
N THR A 33 4.60 -2.73 15.43
CA THR A 33 3.53 -3.56 14.87
C THR A 33 2.80 -2.87 13.70
N SER A 34 3.01 -1.56 13.53
CA SER A 34 2.39 -0.72 12.51
C SER A 34 3.45 0.10 11.79
N CYS A 35 3.92 -0.42 10.64
CA CYS A 35 4.80 0.34 9.75
C CYS A 35 4.18 1.69 9.38
N LYS A 36 4.94 2.77 9.57
CA LYS A 36 4.70 4.07 8.93
C LYS A 36 4.65 3.77 7.43
N GLY A 37 3.49 3.92 6.79
CA GLY A 37 3.35 3.56 5.39
C GLY A 37 4.18 4.48 4.50
N MET A 38 4.65 3.97 3.36
CA MET A 38 5.44 4.71 2.39
C MET A 38 4.52 5.43 1.42
N GLN A 39 4.79 6.70 1.11
CA GLN A 39 4.10 7.38 0.02
C GLN A 39 4.66 6.87 -1.31
N VAL A 40 3.79 6.40 -2.18
CA VAL A 40 4.15 5.93 -3.52
C VAL A 40 3.29 6.62 -4.57
N PRO A 41 3.85 6.94 -5.76
CA PRO A 41 3.05 7.37 -6.89
C PRO A 41 2.23 6.19 -7.43
N LEU A 42 0.98 6.48 -7.81
CA LEU A 42 0.06 5.61 -8.50
C LEU A 42 -0.34 6.31 -9.80
N ILE A 43 -0.05 5.66 -10.93
CA ILE A 43 -0.51 6.12 -12.24
C ILE A 43 -1.89 5.53 -12.48
N GLU A 44 -2.91 6.41 -12.57
CA GLU A 44 -4.29 6.01 -12.85
C GLU A 44 -4.48 5.67 -14.35
N PRO A 45 -5.54 4.93 -14.72
CA PRO A 45 -5.85 4.66 -16.13
C PRO A 45 -6.06 5.92 -16.98
N SER A 46 -6.47 7.02 -16.33
CA SER A 46 -6.60 8.35 -16.95
C SER A 46 -5.26 9.08 -17.16
N LEU A 47 -4.13 8.43 -16.88
CA LEU A 47 -2.77 9.02 -16.85
C LEU A 47 -2.60 10.12 -15.79
N ALA A 48 -3.50 10.18 -14.81
CA ALA A 48 -3.35 11.06 -13.66
C ALA A 48 -2.41 10.44 -12.63
N ASP A 49 -1.52 11.25 -12.08
CA ASP A 49 -0.67 10.87 -10.95
C ASP A 49 -1.41 11.08 -9.63
N SER A 50 -1.47 10.04 -8.82
CA SER A 50 -2.02 10.07 -7.47
C SER A 50 -0.99 9.58 -6.47
N THR A 51 -0.94 10.19 -5.28
CA THR A 51 -0.06 9.71 -4.20
C THR A 51 -0.87 8.88 -3.21
N ILE A 52 -0.43 7.65 -2.97
CA ILE A 52 -1.07 6.73 -2.02
C ILE A 52 -0.09 6.24 -0.97
N ILE A 53 -0.61 5.83 0.19
CA ILE A 53 0.21 5.22 1.23
C ILE A 53 0.23 3.70 1.06
N LEU A 54 1.40 3.13 0.78
CA LEU A 54 1.67 1.71 0.72
C LEU A 54 2.15 1.18 2.07
N LYS A 55 1.50 0.13 2.60
CA LYS A 55 1.88 -0.57 3.82
C LYS A 55 2.08 -2.04 3.54
N LYS A 56 3.28 -2.58 3.76
CA LYS A 56 3.50 -4.04 3.75
C LYS A 56 3.19 -4.62 5.13
N TRP A 57 2.21 -5.51 5.18
CA TRP A 57 1.71 -6.23 6.34
C TRP A 57 2.18 -7.68 6.31
N LYS A 58 2.62 -8.20 7.47
CA LYS A 58 2.90 -9.62 7.67
C LYS A 58 1.66 -10.25 8.30
N LEU A 59 1.04 -11.19 7.58
CA LEU A 59 -0.15 -11.92 8.01
C LEU A 59 0.23 -13.38 8.15
N GLY A 60 0.54 -13.81 9.38
CA GLY A 60 1.10 -15.15 9.64
C GLY A 60 2.43 -15.37 8.93
N SER A 61 2.49 -16.41 8.09
CA SER A 61 3.64 -16.68 7.20
C SER A 61 3.63 -15.86 5.90
N GLY A 62 2.50 -15.20 5.60
CA GLY A 62 2.29 -14.45 4.37
C GLY A 62 2.65 -12.98 4.46
N ILE A 63 2.82 -12.37 3.29
CA ILE A 63 3.02 -10.93 3.13
C ILE A 63 1.90 -10.39 2.25
N SER A 64 1.31 -9.27 2.65
CA SER A 64 0.34 -8.51 1.85
C SER A 64 0.69 -7.04 1.83
N TYR A 65 0.49 -6.40 0.70
CA TYR A 65 0.68 -4.97 0.52
C TYR A 65 -0.68 -4.29 0.56
N ILE A 66 -0.80 -3.24 1.34
CA ILE A 66 -2.06 -2.55 1.57
C ILE A 66 -1.95 -1.11 1.10
N PHE A 67 -2.81 -0.70 0.19
CA PHE A 67 -3.04 0.71 -0.11
C PHE A 67 -3.93 1.29 0.99
N GLY A 68 -3.41 2.29 1.68
CA GLY A 68 -4.06 3.01 2.77
C GLY A 68 -4.62 4.35 2.30
N SER A 69 -4.25 5.43 3.00
CA SER A 69 -4.69 6.78 2.68
C SER A 69 -4.39 7.14 1.21
N GLY A 70 -5.32 7.85 0.57
CA GLY A 70 -5.27 8.17 -0.87
C GLY A 70 -6.06 7.18 -1.73
N TRP A 71 -6.09 5.88 -1.37
CA TRP A 71 -6.80 4.87 -2.16
C TRP A 71 -8.29 5.14 -2.31
N GLN A 72 -8.96 5.56 -1.22
CA GLN A 72 -10.39 5.87 -1.26
C GLN A 72 -10.73 6.97 -2.27
N THR A 73 -9.86 7.96 -2.43
CA THR A 73 -10.06 9.05 -3.40
C THR A 73 -9.97 8.52 -4.82
N VAL A 74 -8.93 7.72 -5.10
CA VAL A 74 -8.74 7.09 -6.41
C VAL A 74 -9.91 6.17 -6.76
N ALA A 75 -10.35 5.35 -5.80
CA ALA A 75 -11.46 4.41 -5.95
C ALA A 75 -12.85 5.07 -6.05
N LYS A 76 -12.99 6.35 -5.69
CA LYS A 76 -14.23 7.12 -5.92
C LYS A 76 -14.24 7.81 -7.27
N LYS A 77 -13.06 8.08 -7.82
CA LYS A 77 -12.87 8.79 -9.10
C LYS A 77 -12.97 7.85 -10.31
N ASN A 78 -12.72 6.55 -10.11
CA ASN A 78 -12.71 5.50 -11.12
C ASN A 78 -13.71 4.40 -10.75
#